data_AF-A0A356QXB7-F1
#
_entry.id   AF-A0A356QXB7-F1
#
_cell.length_a   1.000
_cell.length_b   1.000
_cell.length_c   1.000
_cell.angle_alpha   90.00
_cell.angle_beta   90.00
_cell.angle_gamma   90.00
#
_symmetry.space_group_name_H-M   'P 1'
#
loop_
_entity.id
_entity.type
_entity.pdbx_description
1 polymer ?
#
loop_
_entity_poly.entity_id
_entity_poly.type
_entity_poly.pdbx_seq_one_letter_code
_entity_poly.pdbx_strand_id
1 'polypeptide(L)' 'MNTAASLADAIGRHDRRALAQAITLVESGLKEHQSQARELLAALPAPDQPALRIGITGPPGAGKSTFIETLGGH' A
#
# COMPACT_ATOMS: atom_id res chain seq x y z
N MET A 1 -15.98 -5.52 -13.66
CA MET A 1 -15.21 -4.40 -13.07
C MET A 1 -15.30 -4.58 -11.55
N ASN A 2 -14.17 -4.76 -10.86
CA ASN A 2 -14.20 -4.82 -9.39
C ASN A 2 -14.60 -3.43 -8.88
N THR A 3 -15.60 -3.39 -8.01
CA THR A 3 -15.99 -2.15 -7.35
C THR A 3 -14.97 -1.83 -6.26
N ALA A 4 -14.92 -0.56 -5.82
CA ALA A 4 -14.08 -0.17 -4.69
C ALA A 4 -14.30 -1.08 -3.46
N ALA A 5 -15.55 -1.45 -3.19
CA ALA A 5 -15.92 -2.35 -2.10
C ALA A 5 -15.39 -3.79 -2.28
N SER A 6 -15.47 -4.38 -3.48
CA SER A 6 -14.96 -5.74 -3.69
C SER A 6 -13.43 -5.79 -3.64
N LEU A 7 -12.77 -4.72 -4.07
CA LEU A 7 -11.31 -4.60 -3.96
C LEU A 7 -10.87 -4.39 -2.50
N ALA A 8 -11.60 -3.58 -1.72
CA ALA A 8 -11.33 -3.38 -0.30
C ALA A 8 -11.49 -4.65 0.53
N ASP A 9 -12.56 -5.43 0.29
CA ASP A 9 -12.77 -6.74 0.95
C ASP A 9 -11.63 -7.72 0.61
N ALA A 10 -11.21 -7.79 -0.65
CA ALA A 10 -10.08 -8.63 -1.06
C ALA A 10 -8.77 -8.22 -0.35
N ILE A 11 -8.52 -6.91 -0.20
CA ILE A 11 -7.37 -6.40 0.57
C ILE A 11 -7.48 -6.79 2.05
N GLY A 12 -8.66 -6.67 2.64
CA GLY A 12 -8.93 -7.11 4.02
C GLY A 12 -8.67 -8.60 4.25
N ARG A 13 -8.81 -9.42 3.21
CA ARG A 13 -8.49 -10.86 3.21
C ARG A 13 -7.03 -11.16 2.83
N HIS A 14 -6.17 -10.15 2.81
CA HIS A 14 -4.75 -10.25 2.48
C HIS A 14 -4.45 -10.75 1.04
N ASP A 15 -5.33 -10.47 0.07
CA ASP A 15 -5.06 -10.78 -1.33
C ASP A 15 -3.96 -9.85 -1.89
N ARG A 16 -2.79 -10.44 -2.20
CA ARG A 16 -1.63 -9.72 -2.75
C ARG A 16 -1.88 -9.10 -4.12
N ARG A 17 -2.70 -9.71 -4.98
CA ARG A 17 -3.02 -9.17 -6.30
C ARG A 17 -3.95 -7.98 -6.18
N ALA A 18 -4.94 -8.06 -5.28
CA ALA A 18 -5.82 -6.93 -4.96
C ALA A 18 -5.02 -5.74 -4.43
N LEU A 19 -4.07 -5.99 -3.52
CA LEU A 19 -3.17 -4.94 -2.99
C LEU A 19 -2.34 -4.29 -4.11
N ALA A 20 -1.75 -5.08 -5.00
CA ALA A 20 -0.98 -4.55 -6.13
C ALA A 20 -1.84 -3.66 -7.06
N GLN A 21 -3.07 -4.10 -7.38
CA GLN A 21 -4.02 -3.32 -8.18
C GLN A 21 -4.39 -2.00 -7.48
N ALA A 22 -4.59 -2.03 -6.17
CA ALA A 22 -4.88 -0.83 -5.38
C ALA A 22 -3.73 0.17 -5.38
N ILE A 23 -2.47 -0.30 -5.23
CA ILE A 23 -1.28 0.56 -5.33
C ILE A 23 -1.23 1.23 -6.69
N THR A 24 -1.38 0.46 -7.78
CA THR A 24 -1.40 1.01 -9.15
C THR A 24 -2.53 2.02 -9.35
N LEU A 25 -3.72 1.77 -8.81
CA LEU A 25 -4.85 2.70 -8.89
C LEU A 25 -4.53 4.02 -8.18
N VAL A 26 -3.95 3.96 -6.98
CA VAL A 26 -3.61 5.13 -6.16
C VAL A 26 -2.45 5.93 -6.76
N GLU A 27 -1.47 5.28 -7.37
CA GLU A 27 -0.33 5.93 -8.03
C GLU A 27 -0.67 6.49 -9.42
N SER A 28 -1.84 6.16 -9.97
CA SER A 28 -2.21 6.59 -11.31
C SER A 28 -2.44 8.10 -11.40
N GLY A 29 -1.84 8.73 -12.41
CA GLY A 29 -2.05 10.14 -12.72
C GLY A 29 -3.36 10.47 -13.46
N LEU A 30 -4.15 9.48 -13.86
CA LEU A 30 -5.41 9.68 -14.59
C LEU A 30 -6.50 10.24 -13.64
N LYS A 31 -7.26 11.25 -14.10
CA LYS A 31 -8.28 11.93 -13.27
C LYS A 31 -9.40 10.98 -12.85
N GLU A 32 -9.79 10.08 -13.72
CA GLU A 32 -10.82 9.07 -13.49
C GLU A 32 -10.42 8.13 -12.35
N HIS A 33 -9.14 7.76 -12.29
CA HIS A 33 -8.62 6.90 -11.23
C HIS A 33 -8.55 7.61 -9.88
N GLN A 34 -8.39 8.94 -9.84
CA GLN A 34 -8.35 9.67 -8.56
C GLN A 34 -9.68 9.53 -7.78
N SER A 35 -10.82 9.57 -8.47
CA SER A 35 -12.13 9.35 -7.81
C SER A 35 -12.23 7.94 -7.25
N GLN A 36 -11.89 6.95 -8.07
CA GLN A 36 -11.92 5.54 -7.68
C GLN A 36 -10.96 5.23 -6.53
N ALA A 37 -9.77 5.84 -6.52
CA ALA A 37 -8.78 5.70 -5.46
C ALA A 37 -9.30 6.27 -4.13
N ARG A 38 -9.98 7.43 -4.15
CA ARG A 38 -10.60 8.01 -2.95
C ARG A 38 -11.72 7.13 -2.41
N GLU A 39 -12.57 6.61 -3.28
CA GLU A 39 -13.64 5.67 -2.91
C GLU A 39 -13.07 4.39 -2.29
N LEU A 40 -12.00 3.83 -2.90
CA LEU A 40 -11.30 2.67 -2.35
C LEU A 40 -10.72 2.95 -0.96
N LEU A 41 -9.98 4.05 -0.80
CA LEU A 41 -9.35 4.43 0.47
C LEU A 41 -10.39 4.62 1.59
N ALA A 42 -11.57 5.16 1.26
CA ALA A 42 -12.68 5.30 2.21
C ALA A 42 -13.34 3.96 2.58
N ALA A 43 -13.27 2.97 1.70
CA ALA A 43 -13.85 1.63 1.89
C ALA A 43 -12.88 0.64 2.57
N LEU A 44 -11.59 0.97 2.70
CA LEU A 44 -10.61 0.08 3.33
C LEU A 44 -10.97 -0.17 4.80
N PRO A 45 -10.90 -1.42 5.26
CA PRO A 45 -11.11 -1.73 6.67
C PRO A 45 -10.00 -1.11 7.52
N ALA A 46 -10.33 -0.76 8.77
CA ALA A 46 -9.32 -0.45 9.75
C ALA A 46 -8.48 -1.71 10.02
N PRO A 47 -7.15 -1.62 10.11
CA PRO A 47 -6.33 -2.77 10.43
C PRO A 47 -6.56 -3.21 11.88
N ASP A 48 -6.59 -4.52 12.13
CA ASP A 48 -6.75 -5.09 13.48
C ASP A 48 -5.65 -4.65 14.44
N GLN A 49 -4.47 -4.34 13.90
CA GLN A 49 -3.33 -3.84 14.65
C GLN A 49 -2.70 -2.64 13.94
N PRO A 50 -2.29 -1.60 14.68
CA PRO A 50 -1.59 -0.47 14.10
C PRO A 50 -0.23 -0.91 13.54
N ALA A 51 0.08 -0.49 12.32
CA ALA A 51 1.40 -0.70 11.74
C ALA A 51 2.42 0.30 12.31
N LEU A 52 3.59 -0.20 12.74
CA LEU A 52 4.74 0.65 13.06
C LEU A 52 5.30 1.26 11.77
N ARG A 53 5.41 2.58 11.71
CA ARG A 53 5.91 3.33 10.54
C ARG A 53 7.25 3.97 10.88
N ILE A 54 8.33 3.55 10.21
CA ILE A 54 9.70 4.02 10.45
C ILE A 54 10.24 4.69 9.19
N GLY A 55 10.72 5.93 9.31
CA GLY A 55 11.42 6.63 8.23
C GLY A 55 12.92 6.41 8.31
N ILE A 56 13.55 5.99 7.21
CA ILE A 56 15.00 5.77 7.13
C ILE A 56 15.57 6.70 6.05
N THR A 57 16.57 7.49 6.42
CA THR A 57 17.21 8.48 5.55
C THR A 57 18.74 8.46 5.69
N GLY A 58 19.45 9.10 4.77
CA GLY A 58 20.91 9.16 4.73
C GLY A 58 21.44 9.41 3.32
N PRO A 59 22.68 9.91 3.18
CA PRO A 59 23.27 10.25 1.87
C PRO A 59 23.43 9.03 0.94
N PRO A 60 23.61 9.23 -0.38
CA PRO A 60 23.98 8.15 -1.30
C PRO A 60 25.21 7.39 -0.77
N GLY A 61 25.19 6.05 -0.82
CA GLY A 61 26.28 5.22 -0.30
C GLY A 61 26.29 4.92 1.21
N ALA A 62 25.40 5.51 2.02
CA ALA A 62 25.36 5.30 3.48
C ALA A 62 24.91 3.89 3.95
N GLY A 63 24.73 2.92 3.06
CA GLY A 63 24.32 1.55 3.43
C GLY A 63 22.84 1.36 3.80
N LYS A 64 21.95 2.31 3.48
CA LYS A 64 20.51 2.26 3.82
C LYS A 64 19.81 0.97 3.38
N SER A 65 20.05 0.50 2.15
CA SER A 65 19.40 -0.71 1.64
C SER A 65 19.86 -1.96 2.38
N THR A 66 21.17 -2.10 2.64
CA THR A 66 21.74 -3.20 3.44
C THR A 66 21.18 -3.22 4.85
N PHE A 67 21.04 -2.03 5.47
CA PHE A 67 20.42 -1.90 6.78
C PHE A 67 18.95 -2.36 6.78
N ILE A 68 18.14 -1.91 5.81
CA ILE A 68 16.72 -2.30 5.70
C ILE A 68 16.56 -3.80 5.49
N GLU A 69 17.38 -4.40 4.62
CA GLU A 69 17.37 -5.85 4.36
C GLU A 69 17.72 -6.64 5.63
N THR A 70 18.78 -6.23 6.33
CA THR A 70 19.21 -6.89 7.57
C THR A 70 18.17 -6.74 8.70
N LEU A 71 17.55 -5.57 8.81
CA LEU A 71 16.52 -5.29 9.82
C LEU A 71 15.23 -6.11 9.57
N GLY A 72 14.85 -6.30 8.31
CA GLY A 72 13.62 -7.00 7.93
C GLY A 72 13.75 -8.49 7.65
N GLY A 73 14.98 -9.02 7.54
CA GLY A 73 15.28 -10.40 7.16
C GLY A 73 15.14 -11.46 8.26
N HIS A 74 14.44 -11.14 9.36
CA HIS A 74 14.15 -12.05 10.47
C HIS A 74 12.71 -12.55 10.42
#